data_AF-A0A1H3PGN1-F1
#
_entry.id   AF-A0A1H3PGN1-F1
#
_cell.length_a   1.000
_cell.length_b   1.000
_cell.length_c   1.000
_cell.angle_alpha   90.00
_cell.angle_beta   90.00
_cell.angle_gamma   90.00
#
_symmetry.space_group_name_H-M   'P 1'
#
loop_
_entity.id
_entity.type
_entity.pdbx_description
1 polymer ?
#
loop_
_entity_poly.entity_id
_entity_poly.type
_entity_poly.pdbx_seq_one_letter_code
_entity_poly.pdbx_strand_id
1 'polypeptide(L)'
;MFRRSGKWTVFVMGGLVLSGLIFGSIMFFTKTDKAEMKAGETEQIEEVDKSKDIGMKIREMHSDLNSITGWERHENFEKTDAPAWEENESGFKLIDTTLIEAASLSKGNLKEDLERARILLRISIQNHDTTALVYVHRILHDLDTVQNRLQSRDVFNSAKAGAGDGDASAIPAYDDYIKQHSK
;
A
#
# COMPACT_ATOMS: atom_id res chain seq x y z
N MET A 1 48.37 -11.66 -49.64
CA MET A 1 47.28 -10.76 -49.22
C MET A 1 47.22 -10.82 -47.69
N PHE A 2 47.23 -9.65 -47.03
CA PHE A 2 47.06 -9.32 -45.58
C PHE A 2 46.63 -10.45 -44.60
N ARG A 3 46.94 -10.52 -43.28
CA ARG A 3 47.82 -9.86 -42.28
C ARG A 3 47.39 -10.48 -40.91
N ARG A 4 48.33 -10.79 -39.98
CA ARG A 4 48.26 -10.90 -38.48
C ARG A 4 46.97 -11.44 -37.80
N SER A 5 46.96 -12.37 -36.84
CA SER A 5 47.52 -12.46 -35.45
C SER A 5 46.48 -13.30 -34.67
N GLY A 6 46.68 -13.99 -33.55
CA GLY A 6 47.73 -14.15 -32.55
C GLY A 6 47.15 -15.04 -31.43
N LYS A 7 48.02 -15.77 -30.73
CA LYS A 7 47.70 -16.52 -29.50
C LYS A 7 47.35 -15.56 -28.36
N TRP A 8 46.27 -15.80 -27.62
CA TRP A 8 46.08 -15.27 -26.27
C TRP A 8 45.34 -16.27 -25.37
N THR A 9 46.13 -16.82 -24.45
CA THR A 9 45.87 -17.17 -23.05
C THR A 9 44.49 -16.78 -22.50
N VAL A 10 43.70 -17.78 -22.06
CA VAL A 10 42.53 -17.55 -21.18
C VAL A 10 43.04 -17.42 -19.75
N PHE A 11 42.91 -16.21 -19.20
CA PHE A 11 43.21 -15.90 -17.80
C PHE A 11 42.08 -16.41 -16.89
N VAL A 12 42.49 -17.02 -15.77
CA VAL A 12 41.67 -17.32 -14.60
C VAL A 12 41.43 -16.01 -13.82
N MET A 13 40.17 -15.73 -13.48
CA MET A 13 39.67 -14.85 -12.41
C MET A 13 38.14 -15.08 -12.43
N GLY A 14 37.48 -15.70 -11.47
CA GLY A 14 37.48 -15.41 -10.03
C GLY A 14 36.08 -14.91 -9.67
N GLY A 15 35.43 -15.48 -8.65
CA GLY A 15 34.24 -14.87 -8.05
C GLY A 15 33.10 -15.82 -7.68
N LEU A 16 33.30 -16.58 -6.61
CA LEU A 16 32.25 -17.23 -5.84
C LEU A 16 31.83 -16.23 -4.76
N VAL A 17 30.63 -15.63 -4.82
CA VAL A 17 30.01 -14.96 -3.66
C VAL A 17 28.48 -15.08 -3.73
N LEU A 18 27.93 -15.88 -2.81
CA LEU A 18 26.54 -15.80 -2.34
C LEU A 18 26.26 -14.41 -1.74
N SER A 19 25.13 -13.81 -2.07
CA SER A 19 24.49 -12.73 -1.28
C SER A 19 23.00 -12.73 -1.67
N GLY A 20 22.00 -13.05 -0.84
CA GLY A 20 21.95 -13.00 0.62
C GLY A 20 21.89 -11.55 1.08
N LEU A 21 20.71 -11.11 1.54
CA LEU A 21 20.41 -9.84 2.24
C LEU A 21 20.02 -8.63 1.37
N ILE A 22 18.72 -8.53 1.04
CA ILE A 22 18.06 -7.22 0.93
C ILE A 22 17.66 -6.83 2.36
N PHE A 23 18.63 -6.28 3.10
CA PHE A 23 18.37 -5.55 4.34
C PHE A 23 18.73 -4.09 4.11
N GLY A 24 17.75 -3.21 4.31
CA GLY A 24 17.95 -1.88 4.87
C GLY A 24 18.86 -0.93 4.10
N SER A 25 18.34 -0.34 3.02
CA SER A 25 18.83 0.93 2.47
C SER A 25 18.52 2.13 3.38
N ILE A 26 18.97 2.07 4.64
CA ILE A 26 19.08 3.23 5.54
C ILE A 26 20.57 3.46 5.81
N MET A 27 21.27 3.99 4.82
CA MET A 27 22.57 4.65 5.04
C MET A 27 22.73 5.76 4.00
N PHE A 28 21.91 6.79 4.17
CA PHE A 28 22.19 8.13 3.66
C PHE A 28 21.79 9.11 4.75
N PHE A 29 22.68 10.05 5.08
CA PHE A 29 22.66 10.99 6.21
C PHE A 29 23.31 10.51 7.52
N THR A 30 24.65 10.57 7.56
CA THR A 30 25.34 11.41 8.55
C THR A 30 26.73 11.73 8.00
N LYS A 31 26.94 12.99 7.60
CA LYS A 31 28.26 13.53 7.29
C LYS A 31 28.39 14.84 8.04
N THR A 32 28.91 14.81 9.27
CA THR A 32 29.81 15.83 9.85
C THR A 32 30.19 15.48 11.29
N ASP A 33 31.51 15.49 11.50
CA ASP A 33 32.27 15.96 12.65
C ASP A 33 32.14 15.29 14.02
N LYS A 34 33.18 14.51 14.31
CA LYS A 34 33.67 14.19 15.65
C LYS A 34 34.02 15.51 16.37
N ALA A 35 33.11 16.00 17.20
CA ALA A 35 33.43 16.91 18.28
C ALA A 35 32.71 16.42 19.54
N GLU A 36 33.50 16.30 20.61
CA GLU A 36 33.12 15.79 21.92
C GLU A 36 31.83 16.42 22.45
N MET A 37 30.84 15.59 22.79
CA MET A 37 29.74 16.01 23.64
C MET A 37 29.62 15.04 24.81
N LYS A 38 29.78 15.63 25.99
CA LYS A 38 29.64 15.05 27.32
C LYS A 38 28.35 14.25 27.43
N ALA A 39 28.42 13.15 28.18
CA ALA A 39 27.29 12.35 28.62
C ALA A 39 26.20 13.24 29.23
N GLY A 40 25.18 13.51 28.43
CA GLY A 40 23.88 14.03 28.86
C GLY A 40 22.90 12.88 28.81
N GLU A 41 22.23 12.67 29.94
CA GLU A 41 21.06 11.84 30.18
C GLU A 41 20.35 11.37 28.90
N THR A 42 20.50 10.08 28.57
CA THR A 42 19.76 9.42 27.50
C THR A 42 18.28 9.41 27.87
N GLU A 43 17.54 10.35 27.30
CA GLU A 43 16.09 10.28 27.18
C GLU A 43 15.75 8.92 26.56
N GLN A 44 14.97 8.11 27.29
CA GLN A 44 14.54 6.80 26.81
C GLN A 44 13.62 7.04 25.61
N ILE A 45 14.13 6.82 24.40
CA ILE A 45 13.34 6.85 23.18
C ILE A 45 12.38 5.68 23.28
N GLU A 46 11.10 5.96 23.53
CA GLU A 46 10.03 4.97 23.51
C GLU A 46 10.02 4.32 22.13
N GLU A 47 10.25 3.00 22.07
CA GLU A 47 10.23 2.25 20.82
C GLU A 47 8.79 2.25 20.29
N VAL A 48 8.52 3.14 19.33
CA VAL A 48 7.21 3.23 18.69
C VAL A 48 6.95 1.91 17.96
N ASP A 49 5.98 1.16 18.47
CA ASP A 49 5.49 -0.08 17.87
C ASP A 49 4.84 0.23 16.51
N LYS A 50 5.66 0.15 15.45
CA LYS A 50 5.23 0.40 14.06
C LYS A 50 4.11 -0.54 13.60
N SER A 51 3.90 -1.68 14.27
CA SER A 51 2.80 -2.58 13.94
C SER A 51 1.42 -1.96 14.22
N LYS A 52 1.36 -0.88 15.02
CA LYS A 52 0.15 -0.12 15.31
C LYS A 52 0.02 1.17 14.49
N ASP A 53 0.96 1.43 13.58
CA ASP A 53 0.90 2.58 12.70
C ASP A 53 -0.20 2.39 11.65
N ILE A 54 -1.37 2.99 11.91
CA ILE A 54 -2.54 2.91 11.03
C ILE A 54 -2.24 3.56 9.67
N GLY A 55 -1.44 4.63 9.64
CA GLY A 55 -1.05 5.31 8.41
C GLY A 55 -0.23 4.39 7.51
N MET A 56 0.72 3.65 8.10
CA MET A 56 1.52 2.65 7.38
C MET A 56 0.65 1.51 6.83
N LYS A 57 -0.27 0.96 7.63
CA LYS A 57 -1.20 -0.09 7.18
C LYS A 57 -2.07 0.37 6.01
N ILE A 58 -2.59 1.60 6.06
CA ILE A 58 -3.39 2.17 4.97
C ILE A 58 -2.55 2.34 3.70
N ARG A 59 -1.32 2.84 3.83
CA ARG A 59 -0.39 2.98 2.71
C ARG A 59 -0.07 1.64 2.05
N GLU A 60 0.17 0.60 2.85
CA GLU A 60 0.46 -0.75 2.36
C GLU A 60 -0.72 -1.29 1.55
N MET A 61 -1.94 -1.24 2.09
CA MET A 61 -3.14 -1.68 1.38
C MET A 61 -3.39 -0.89 0.08
N HIS A 62 -3.16 0.43 0.10
CA HIS A 62 -3.28 1.26 -1.11
C HIS A 62 -2.23 0.88 -2.16
N SER A 63 -0.98 0.61 -1.74
CA SER A 63 0.09 0.14 -2.62
C SER A 63 -0.22 -1.24 -3.22
N ASP A 64 -0.77 -2.15 -2.42
CA ASP A 64 -1.18 -3.49 -2.88
C ASP A 64 -2.31 -3.37 -3.91
N LEU A 65 -3.32 -2.52 -3.65
CA LEU A 65 -4.38 -2.27 -4.63
C LEU A 65 -3.89 -1.60 -5.90
N ASN A 66 -2.92 -0.69 -5.82
CA ASN A 66 -2.28 -0.13 -7.03
C ASN A 66 -1.59 -1.22 -7.85
N SER A 67 -0.96 -2.18 -7.18
CA SER A 67 -0.28 -3.31 -7.85
C SER A 67 -1.29 -4.26 -8.50
N ILE A 68 -2.39 -4.56 -7.81
CA ILE A 68 -3.46 -5.43 -8.31
C ILE A 68 -4.22 -4.76 -9.47
N THR A 69 -4.63 -3.50 -9.29
CA THR A 69 -5.49 -2.77 -10.23
C THR A 69 -4.72 -1.93 -11.25
N GLY A 70 -3.39 -2.03 -11.29
CA GLY A 70 -2.58 -1.27 -12.26
C GLY A 70 -2.70 0.25 -12.15
N TRP A 71 -2.85 0.81 -10.95
CA TRP A 71 -3.08 2.25 -10.69
C TRP A 71 -4.41 2.75 -11.25
N GLU A 72 -5.52 2.19 -10.75
CA GLU A 72 -6.90 2.42 -11.21
C GLU A 72 -7.20 1.92 -12.63
N ARG A 73 -6.27 1.23 -13.28
CA ARG A 73 -6.42 0.54 -14.56
C ARG A 73 -7.00 -0.87 -14.35
N HIS A 74 -8.27 -0.88 -13.98
CA HIS A 74 -9.04 -2.07 -13.62
C HIS A 74 -9.59 -2.84 -14.84
N GLU A 75 -9.05 -2.62 -16.04
CA GLU A 75 -9.53 -3.25 -17.28
C GLU A 75 -9.41 -4.79 -17.21
N ASN A 76 -8.42 -5.28 -16.46
CA ASN A 76 -8.22 -6.71 -16.22
C ASN A 76 -9.33 -7.35 -15.36
N PHE A 77 -10.19 -6.54 -14.73
CA PHE A 77 -11.27 -6.99 -13.84
C PHE A 77 -12.67 -6.70 -14.39
N GLU A 78 -12.80 -6.07 -15.57
CA GLU A 78 -14.10 -5.66 -16.14
C GLU A 78 -15.05 -6.82 -16.43
N LYS A 79 -14.50 -8.00 -16.72
CA LYS A 79 -15.29 -9.21 -16.94
C LYS A 79 -15.41 -10.00 -15.64
N THR A 80 -16.63 -10.47 -15.37
CA THR A 80 -16.92 -11.32 -14.21
C THR A 80 -16.20 -12.67 -14.27
N ASP A 81 -15.70 -13.11 -15.42
CA ASP A 81 -14.92 -14.35 -15.58
C ASP A 81 -13.43 -14.08 -15.84
N ALA A 82 -12.95 -12.85 -15.58
CA ALA A 82 -11.56 -12.51 -15.79
C ALA A 82 -10.63 -13.33 -14.86
N PRO A 83 -9.54 -13.94 -15.37
CA PRO A 83 -8.58 -14.68 -14.54
C PRO A 83 -7.95 -13.86 -13.42
N ALA A 84 -7.88 -12.53 -13.60
CA ALA A 84 -7.31 -11.60 -12.64
C ALA A 84 -7.95 -11.70 -11.23
N TRP A 85 -9.24 -12.08 -11.13
CA TRP A 85 -9.90 -12.28 -9.85
C TRP A 85 -9.26 -13.42 -9.05
N GLU A 86 -9.00 -14.56 -9.70
CA GLU A 86 -8.38 -15.73 -9.08
C GLU A 86 -6.87 -15.53 -8.87
N GLU A 87 -6.18 -14.95 -9.86
CA GLU A 87 -4.73 -14.70 -9.81
C GLU A 87 -4.34 -13.78 -8.64
N ASN A 88 -5.24 -12.88 -8.22
CA ASN A 88 -4.99 -11.92 -7.15
C ASN A 88 -5.67 -12.29 -5.81
N GLU A 89 -6.26 -13.48 -5.67
CA GLU A 89 -6.98 -13.92 -4.47
C GLU A 89 -6.16 -13.72 -3.17
N SER A 90 -4.88 -14.08 -3.22
CA SER A 90 -3.97 -13.94 -2.07
C SER A 90 -3.75 -12.47 -1.67
N GLY A 91 -3.65 -11.56 -2.64
CA GLY A 91 -3.54 -10.13 -2.41
C GLY A 91 -4.82 -9.56 -1.79
N PHE A 92 -5.98 -9.96 -2.31
CA PHE A 92 -7.27 -9.58 -1.73
C PHE A 92 -7.44 -10.06 -0.27
N LYS A 93 -6.99 -11.29 0.02
CA LYS A 93 -7.02 -11.83 1.39
C LYS A 93 -6.10 -11.08 2.35
N LEU A 94 -4.94 -10.66 1.88
CA LEU A 94 -4.02 -9.82 2.66
C LEU A 94 -4.70 -8.48 2.99
N ILE A 95 -5.31 -7.82 2.00
CA ILE A 95 -6.03 -6.56 2.20
C ILE A 95 -7.21 -6.73 3.18
N ASP A 96 -8.05 -7.78 3.07
CA ASP A 96 -9.15 -8.01 4.03
C ASP A 96 -8.61 -8.18 5.47
N THR A 97 -7.49 -8.88 5.63
CA THR A 97 -6.85 -9.08 6.95
C THR A 97 -6.34 -7.75 7.51
N THR A 98 -5.63 -6.97 6.71
CA THR A 98 -5.09 -5.67 7.13
C THR A 98 -6.21 -4.66 7.42
N LEU A 99 -7.33 -4.70 6.69
CA LEU A 99 -8.53 -3.90 6.97
C LEU A 99 -9.13 -4.24 8.34
N ILE A 100 -9.21 -5.52 8.70
CA ILE A 100 -9.69 -5.96 10.03
C ILE A 100 -8.80 -5.39 11.13
N GLU A 101 -7.49 -5.55 10.98
CA GLU A 101 -6.53 -5.05 11.96
C GLU A 101 -6.59 -3.53 12.10
N ALA A 102 -6.54 -2.79 10.99
CA ALA A 102 -6.59 -1.33 10.99
C ALA A 102 -7.89 -0.80 11.61
N ALA A 103 -9.04 -1.42 11.28
CA ALA A 103 -10.33 -1.05 11.87
C ALA A 103 -10.37 -1.31 13.38
N SER A 104 -9.73 -2.39 13.85
CA SER A 104 -9.67 -2.73 15.29
C SER A 104 -8.85 -1.71 16.11
N LEU A 105 -7.87 -1.06 15.47
CA LEU A 105 -7.02 -0.04 16.07
C LEU A 105 -7.61 1.38 15.96
N SER A 106 -8.64 1.54 15.11
CA SER A 106 -9.23 2.84 14.77
C SER A 106 -10.52 3.14 15.54
N LYS A 107 -10.94 4.41 15.54
CA LYS A 107 -12.21 4.88 16.13
C LYS A 107 -12.88 5.90 15.22
N GLY A 108 -14.19 6.14 15.46
CA GLY A 108 -14.97 7.16 14.74
C GLY A 108 -14.98 6.94 13.22
N ASN A 109 -14.96 8.05 12.47
CA ASN A 109 -15.05 8.04 11.01
C ASN A 109 -14.01 7.15 10.33
N LEU A 110 -12.77 7.11 10.85
CA LEU A 110 -11.71 6.27 10.27
C LEU A 110 -12.06 4.79 10.34
N LYS A 111 -12.61 4.35 11.49
CA LYS A 111 -13.07 2.97 11.65
C LYS A 111 -14.23 2.66 10.69
N GLU A 112 -15.21 3.56 10.60
CA GLU A 112 -16.35 3.40 9.69
C GLU A 112 -15.92 3.27 8.22
N ASP A 113 -14.94 4.09 7.79
CA ASP A 113 -14.44 4.05 6.41
C ASP A 113 -13.67 2.76 6.12
N LEU A 114 -12.84 2.28 7.06
CA LEU A 114 -12.13 1.00 6.94
C LEU A 114 -13.10 -0.19 6.90
N GLU A 115 -14.14 -0.17 7.74
CA GLU A 115 -15.19 -1.20 7.73
C GLU A 115 -15.98 -1.17 6.42
N ARG A 116 -16.27 0.02 5.88
CA ARG A 116 -16.94 0.18 4.59
C ARG A 116 -16.09 -0.36 3.45
N ALA A 117 -14.80 -0.02 3.40
CA ALA A 117 -13.86 -0.56 2.41
C ALA A 117 -13.83 -2.09 2.46
N ARG A 118 -13.87 -2.68 3.66
CA ARG A 118 -13.90 -4.14 3.82
C ARG A 118 -15.17 -4.78 3.27
N ILE A 119 -16.34 -4.19 3.51
CA ILE A 119 -17.60 -4.69 2.97
C ILE A 119 -17.58 -4.64 1.43
N LEU A 120 -17.13 -3.52 0.86
CA LEU A 120 -17.01 -3.35 -0.59
C LEU A 120 -15.99 -4.31 -1.20
N LEU A 121 -14.87 -4.58 -0.53
CA LEU A 121 -13.88 -5.56 -0.97
C LEU A 121 -14.51 -6.96 -1.05
N ARG A 122 -15.30 -7.35 -0.05
CA ARG A 122 -16.00 -8.64 -0.05
C ARG A 122 -17.01 -8.75 -1.19
N ILE A 123 -17.80 -7.71 -1.41
CA ILE A 123 -18.72 -7.63 -2.56
C ILE A 123 -17.93 -7.80 -3.86
N SER A 124 -16.80 -7.09 -4.02
CA SER A 124 -15.97 -7.16 -5.22
C SER A 124 -15.46 -8.57 -5.50
N ILE A 125 -14.99 -9.28 -4.47
CA ILE A 125 -14.44 -10.63 -4.61
C ILE A 125 -15.57 -11.64 -4.84
N GLN A 126 -16.67 -11.55 -4.10
CA GLN A 126 -17.76 -12.52 -4.18
C GLN A 126 -18.51 -12.44 -5.50
N ASN A 127 -18.67 -11.23 -6.02
CA ASN A 127 -19.48 -10.98 -7.22
C ASN A 127 -18.64 -10.70 -8.47
N HIS A 128 -17.30 -10.75 -8.35
CA HIS A 128 -16.38 -10.28 -9.39
C HIS A 128 -16.78 -8.89 -9.90
N ASP A 129 -17.04 -7.99 -8.95
CA ASP A 129 -17.62 -6.68 -9.17
C ASP A 129 -16.54 -5.60 -9.14
N THR A 130 -16.19 -5.12 -10.34
CA THR A 130 -15.16 -4.10 -10.56
C THR A 130 -15.56 -2.75 -9.97
N THR A 131 -16.85 -2.42 -9.93
CA THR A 131 -17.31 -1.14 -9.39
C THR A 131 -17.07 -1.09 -7.89
N ALA A 132 -17.39 -2.19 -7.19
CA ALA A 132 -17.06 -2.33 -5.78
C ALA A 132 -15.55 -2.22 -5.54
N LEU A 133 -14.71 -2.85 -6.39
CA LEU A 133 -13.25 -2.77 -6.29
C LEU A 133 -12.72 -1.34 -6.44
N VAL A 134 -13.26 -0.58 -7.40
CA VAL A 134 -12.92 0.85 -7.59
C VAL A 134 -13.28 1.66 -6.35
N TYR A 135 -14.41 1.39 -5.71
CA TYR A 135 -14.78 2.10 -4.47
C TYR A 135 -13.82 1.80 -3.31
N VAL A 136 -13.35 0.56 -3.18
CA VAL A 136 -12.32 0.22 -2.20
C VAL A 136 -11.05 1.03 -2.44
N HIS A 137 -10.59 1.09 -3.71
CA HIS A 137 -9.39 1.84 -4.08
C HIS A 137 -9.53 3.32 -3.69
N ARG A 138 -10.63 3.97 -4.08
CA ARG A 138 -10.84 5.40 -3.79
C ARG A 138 -10.92 5.71 -2.29
N ILE A 139 -11.57 4.85 -1.50
CA ILE A 139 -11.58 4.99 -0.04
C ILE A 139 -10.15 4.94 0.51
N LEU A 140 -9.36 3.94 0.12
CA LEU A 140 -8.00 3.79 0.63
C LEU A 140 -7.05 4.88 0.13
N HIS A 141 -7.24 5.37 -1.10
CA HIS A 141 -6.51 6.52 -1.64
C HIS A 141 -6.74 7.78 -0.79
N ASP A 142 -7.99 8.12 -0.51
CA ASP A 142 -8.34 9.31 0.28
C ASP A 142 -7.83 9.18 1.72
N LEU A 143 -7.97 7.99 2.32
CA LEU A 143 -7.44 7.71 3.65
C LEU A 143 -5.91 7.81 3.69
N ASP A 144 -5.19 7.25 2.70
CA ASP A 144 -3.73 7.34 2.63
C ASP A 144 -3.27 8.80 2.53
N THR A 145 -3.93 9.57 1.67
CA THR A 145 -3.64 10.99 1.49
C THR A 145 -3.75 11.76 2.81
N VAL A 146 -4.84 11.58 3.56
CA VAL A 146 -5.06 12.31 4.81
C VAL A 146 -4.20 11.76 5.95
N GLN A 147 -4.19 10.45 6.20
CA GLN A 147 -3.48 9.86 7.33
C GLN A 147 -1.97 10.02 7.22
N ASN A 148 -1.43 9.96 5.99
CA ASN A 148 0.00 10.12 5.74
C ASN A 148 0.38 11.54 5.26
N ARG A 149 -0.54 12.51 5.32
CA ARG A 149 -0.32 13.93 4.98
C ARG A 149 0.33 14.13 3.61
N LEU A 150 -0.12 13.36 2.64
CA LEU A 150 0.40 13.40 1.29
C LEU A 150 -0.26 14.53 0.50
N GLN A 151 0.49 15.08 -0.44
CA GLN A 151 -0.10 15.91 -1.49
C GLN A 151 -0.53 14.97 -2.61
N SER A 152 -1.83 14.72 -2.73
CA SER A 152 -2.40 14.08 -3.91
C SER A 152 -3.02 15.13 -4.83
N ARG A 153 -3.01 14.85 -6.13
CA ARG A 153 -3.69 15.67 -7.14
C ARG A 153 -5.17 15.35 -7.23
N ASP A 154 -5.53 14.13 -6.86
CA ASP A 154 -6.87 13.59 -6.96
C ASP A 154 -7.44 13.43 -5.54
N VAL A 155 -8.67 13.85 -5.31
CA VAL A 155 -9.41 13.63 -4.06
C VAL A 155 -10.79 13.17 -4.46
N PHE A 156 -11.18 11.96 -4.05
CA PHE A 156 -12.42 11.34 -4.50
C PHE A 156 -13.61 11.68 -3.59
N ASN A 157 -13.35 12.17 -2.38
CA ASN A 157 -14.35 12.37 -1.32
C ASN A 157 -15.10 11.06 -1.00
N SER A 158 -14.37 9.94 -1.05
CA SER A 158 -14.86 8.58 -0.85
C SER A 158 -14.82 8.13 0.61
N ALA A 159 -14.09 8.83 1.48
CA ALA A 159 -13.95 8.50 2.89
C ALA A 159 -14.23 9.72 3.78
N LYS A 160 -15.00 9.57 4.86
CA LYS A 160 -15.32 10.67 5.78
C LYS A 160 -14.06 11.19 6.49
N ALA A 161 -13.20 10.28 6.92
CA ALA A 161 -11.89 10.57 7.49
C ALA A 161 -10.84 10.90 6.43
N GLY A 162 -11.14 10.67 5.15
CA GLY A 162 -10.30 11.03 3.99
C GLY A 162 -10.70 12.35 3.33
N ALA A 163 -11.81 12.97 3.73
CA ALA A 163 -12.30 14.23 3.16
C ALA A 163 -11.47 15.47 3.59
N GLY A 164 -10.58 15.33 4.58
CA GLY A 164 -9.80 16.46 5.12
C GLY A 164 -10.70 17.57 5.68
N ASP A 165 -10.54 18.80 5.17
CA ASP A 165 -11.40 19.97 5.48
C ASP A 165 -12.67 20.05 4.59
N GLY A 166 -12.90 19.06 3.72
CA GLY A 166 -14.07 18.97 2.85
C GLY A 166 -15.36 18.57 3.59
N ASP A 167 -16.51 18.81 2.96
CA ASP A 167 -17.81 18.45 3.54
C ASP A 167 -18.02 16.92 3.52
N ALA A 168 -17.78 16.29 4.67
CA ALA A 168 -17.98 14.85 4.90
C ALA A 168 -19.47 14.41 4.85
N SER A 169 -20.42 15.33 4.65
CA SER A 169 -21.86 15.05 4.70
C SER A 169 -22.42 14.33 3.48
N ALA A 170 -21.67 14.23 2.39
CA ALA A 170 -22.10 13.52 1.19
C ALA A 170 -21.09 12.43 0.78
N ILE A 171 -21.27 11.22 1.32
CA ILE A 171 -20.83 9.98 0.65
C ILE A 171 -22.08 9.17 0.28
N PRO A 172 -22.95 9.67 -0.61
CA PRO A 172 -24.32 9.19 -0.74
C PRO A 172 -24.43 7.89 -1.56
N ALA A 173 -23.33 7.34 -2.08
CA ALA A 173 -23.36 6.25 -3.06
C ALA A 173 -23.06 4.85 -2.48
N TYR A 174 -22.30 4.72 -1.39
CA TYR A 174 -21.78 3.42 -0.99
C TYR A 174 -22.72 2.61 -0.12
N ASP A 175 -23.42 3.23 0.83
CA ASP A 175 -24.33 2.49 1.70
C ASP A 175 -25.51 1.91 0.91
N ASP A 176 -26.01 2.65 -0.09
CA ASP A 176 -27.05 2.15 -0.99
C ASP A 176 -26.52 1.09 -1.95
N TYR A 177 -25.29 1.24 -2.45
CA TYR A 177 -24.62 0.21 -3.23
C TYR A 177 -24.47 -1.09 -2.44
N ILE A 178 -23.97 -1.00 -1.20
CA ILE A 178 -23.81 -2.12 -0.27
C ILE A 178 -25.15 -2.81 -0.05
N LYS A 179 -26.23 -2.06 0.25
CA LYS A 179 -27.57 -2.65 0.44
C LYS A 179 -28.07 -3.43 -0.78
N GLN A 180 -27.75 -2.96 -1.99
CA GLN A 180 -28.17 -3.62 -3.23
C GLN A 180 -27.38 -4.90 -3.52
N HIS A 181 -26.11 -4.95 -3.12
CA HIS A 181 -25.16 -6.00 -3.53
C HIS A 181 -24.71 -6.95 -2.40
N SER A 182 -25.13 -6.74 -1.15
CA SER A 182 -24.79 -7.60 0.01
C SER A 182 -25.74 -8.80 0.21
N LYS A 183 -26.40 -9.29 -0.84
CA LYS A 183 -27.38 -10.38 -0.76
C LYS A 183 -26.77 -11.75 -1.02
#